data_AF-A0A2V8MKF6-F1
#
_entry.id   AF-A0A2V8MKF6-F1
#
_cell.length_a   1.000
_cell.length_b   1.000
_cell.length_c   1.000
_cell.angle_alpha   90.00
_cell.angle_beta   90.00
_cell.angle_gamma   90.00
#
_symmetry.space_group_name_H-M   'P 1'
#
loop_
_entity.id
_entity.type
_entity.pdbx_description
1 polymer ?
#
loop_
_entity_poly.entity_id
_entity_poly.type
_entity_poly.pdbx_seq_one_letter_code
_entity_poly.pdbx_strand_id
1 'polypeptide(L)'
;LSGGRFITPYDVEHARNVCVIGSDVAENLFPFVDAIGKTLLIDDRPFEVIGVGTKQGSVLGQSRDNWAMIPLTLHQKMYGARRSVTIYAKAINEKHLPAAESEIRLSMRARRHLAYSAKDDFALNTNENFLQIWANISRAFFAVTIGIASISLVVGGIVVMNIMLVSVTERTREIGIRKAAGARRHDILIQFLIESATLALVGGIIGVVLGSSIALAISWLSPLPASIKWWSVALGLIVSTSVGLFFGIYPATKAANLDPIVALRYE
;
A
#
# COMPACT_ATOMS: atom_id res chain seq x y z
N LEU A 1 21.16 -11.72 -12.49
CA LEU A 1 21.33 -12.54 -13.70
C LEU A 1 20.76 -13.93 -13.39
N SER A 2 20.08 -14.57 -14.34
CA SER A 2 19.64 -15.96 -14.21
C SER A 2 20.80 -16.93 -14.46
N GLY A 3 21.78 -16.55 -15.26
CA GLY A 3 22.99 -17.31 -15.53
C GLY A 3 24.12 -16.48 -16.12
N GLY A 4 25.35 -17.01 -16.07
CA GLY A 4 26.55 -16.39 -16.62
C GLY A 4 27.13 -15.27 -15.75
N ARG A 5 27.80 -14.32 -16.39
CA ARG A 5 28.45 -13.17 -15.74
C ARG A 5 28.00 -11.84 -16.34
N PHE A 6 28.15 -10.77 -15.57
CA PHE A 6 27.92 -9.41 -16.07
C PHE A 6 29.12 -8.90 -16.88
N ILE A 7 28.91 -7.79 -17.60
CA ILE A 7 29.98 -7.06 -18.29
C ILE A 7 30.96 -6.54 -17.24
N THR A 8 32.24 -6.85 -17.42
CA THR A 8 33.32 -6.42 -16.51
C THR A 8 34.03 -5.17 -17.03
N PRO A 9 34.75 -4.43 -16.17
CA PRO A 9 35.59 -3.32 -16.61
C PRO A 9 36.58 -3.71 -17.72
N TYR A 10 37.12 -4.94 -17.70
CA TYR A 10 38.00 -5.46 -18.74
C TYR A 10 37.32 -5.54 -20.11
N ASP A 11 36.07 -6.02 -20.16
CA ASP A 11 35.30 -6.08 -21.41
C ASP A 11 35.01 -4.69 -21.98
N VAL A 12 34.81 -3.71 -21.08
CA VAL A 12 34.64 -2.29 -21.43
C VAL A 12 35.96 -1.70 -21.92
N GLU A 13 37.08 -1.91 -21.25
CA GLU A 13 38.36 -1.33 -21.68
C GLU A 13 38.80 -1.83 -23.07
N HIS A 14 38.59 -3.11 -23.35
CA HIS A 14 39.01 -3.75 -24.60
C HIS A 14 37.95 -3.74 -25.71
N ALA A 15 36.80 -3.11 -25.47
CA ALA A 15 35.65 -3.09 -26.39
C ALA A 15 35.31 -4.48 -26.95
N ARG A 16 35.25 -5.49 -26.08
CA ARG A 16 35.02 -6.89 -26.47
C ARG A 16 33.63 -7.08 -27.05
N ASN A 17 33.51 -7.88 -28.10
CA ASN A 17 32.23 -8.26 -28.73
C ASN A 17 31.47 -9.29 -27.88
N VAL A 18 31.09 -8.89 -26.67
CA VAL A 18 30.30 -9.69 -25.73
C VAL A 18 29.00 -8.98 -25.41
N CYS A 19 27.95 -9.73 -25.06
CA CYS A 19 26.67 -9.17 -24.68
C CYS A 19 26.02 -9.92 -23.51
N VAL A 20 25.17 -9.21 -22.76
CA VAL A 20 24.24 -9.78 -21.79
C VAL A 20 22.84 -9.53 -22.32
N ILE A 21 22.01 -10.57 -22.36
CA ILE A 21 20.66 -10.49 -22.95
C ILE A 21 19.57 -10.68 -21.91
N GLY A 22 18.40 -10.10 -22.12
CA GLY A 22 17.22 -10.36 -21.30
C GLY A 22 16.63 -11.76 -21.56
N SER A 23 15.77 -12.22 -20.64
CA SER A 23 15.24 -13.59 -20.68
C SER A 23 14.43 -13.90 -21.94
N ASP A 24 13.64 -12.94 -22.45
CA ASP A 24 12.85 -13.15 -23.66
C ASP A 24 13.72 -13.32 -24.91
N VAL A 25 14.85 -12.61 -24.98
CA VAL A 25 15.80 -12.76 -26.10
C VAL A 25 16.42 -14.15 -26.06
N ALA A 26 16.78 -14.64 -24.87
CA ALA A 26 17.32 -15.99 -24.70
C ALA A 26 16.28 -17.06 -25.05
N GLU A 27 15.05 -16.94 -24.54
CA GLU A 27 13.96 -17.89 -24.79
C GLU A 27 13.57 -17.95 -26.27
N ASN A 28 13.54 -16.82 -26.97
CA ASN A 28 13.12 -16.76 -28.37
C ASN A 28 14.22 -17.17 -29.37
N LEU A 29 15.47 -16.78 -29.14
CA LEU A 29 16.58 -17.08 -30.06
C LEU A 29 17.26 -18.43 -29.77
N PHE A 30 17.17 -18.92 -28.54
CA PHE A 30 17.80 -20.16 -28.09
C PHE A 30 16.82 -21.07 -27.32
N PRO A 31 15.67 -21.47 -27.92
CA PRO A 31 14.60 -22.18 -27.21
C PRO A 31 14.98 -23.56 -26.67
N PHE A 32 15.99 -24.21 -27.25
CA PHE A 32 16.37 -25.59 -26.93
C PHE A 32 17.82 -25.73 -26.44
N VAL A 33 18.55 -24.61 -26.29
CA VAL A 33 19.97 -24.63 -25.93
C VAL A 33 20.28 -23.48 -24.97
N ASP A 34 21.31 -23.66 -24.14
CA ASP A 34 21.80 -22.55 -23.33
C ASP A 34 22.35 -21.44 -24.25
N ALA A 35 21.88 -20.21 -24.03
CA ALA A 35 22.31 -19.04 -24.77
C ALA A 35 23.75 -18.65 -24.41
N ILE A 36 24.22 -18.97 -23.20
CA ILE A 36 25.56 -18.59 -22.74
C ILE A 36 26.64 -19.30 -23.59
N GLY A 37 27.63 -18.52 -24.05
CA GLY A 37 28.68 -18.96 -24.96
C GLY A 37 28.26 -19.07 -26.42
N LYS A 38 26.98 -18.83 -26.75
CA LYS A 38 26.51 -18.75 -28.14
C LYS A 38 26.72 -17.34 -28.69
N THR A 39 26.71 -17.26 -30.02
CA THR A 39 26.84 -16.00 -30.72
C THR A 39 25.47 -15.56 -31.24
N LEU A 40 25.16 -14.28 -31.07
CA LEU A 40 24.02 -13.62 -31.72
C LEU A 40 24.49 -12.41 -32.51
N LEU A 41 23.67 -11.97 -33.47
CA LEU A 41 23.95 -10.80 -34.29
C LEU A 41 23.22 -9.57 -33.73
N ILE A 42 23.95 -8.47 -33.52
CA ILE A 42 23.37 -7.14 -33.26
C ILE A 42 23.88 -6.22 -34.37
N ASP A 43 22.97 -5.67 -35.18
CA ASP A 43 23.29 -4.86 -36.37
C ASP A 43 24.38 -5.50 -37.25
N ASP A 44 24.15 -6.76 -37.65
CA ASP A 44 25.02 -7.58 -38.50
C ASP A 44 26.42 -7.87 -37.93
N ARG A 45 26.63 -7.67 -36.62
CA ARG A 45 27.90 -8.01 -35.95
C ARG A 45 27.73 -9.13 -34.93
N PRO A 46 28.67 -10.10 -34.88
CA PRO A 46 28.59 -11.21 -33.94
C PRO A 46 29.01 -10.79 -32.53
N PHE A 47 28.20 -11.16 -31.53
CA PHE A 47 28.48 -10.99 -30.11
C PHE A 47 28.32 -12.32 -29.38
N GLU A 48 29.29 -12.65 -28.53
CA GLU A 48 29.18 -13.78 -27.63
C GLU A 48 28.29 -13.43 -26.43
N VAL A 49 27.30 -14.26 -26.13
CA VAL A 49 26.43 -14.11 -24.96
C VAL A 49 27.17 -14.60 -23.73
N ILE A 50 27.44 -13.69 -22.78
CA ILE A 50 28.19 -14.01 -21.55
C ILE A 50 27.29 -14.08 -20.30
N GLY A 51 26.02 -13.69 -20.43
CA GLY A 51 25.06 -13.75 -19.34
C GLY A 51 23.62 -13.50 -19.77
N VAL A 52 22.68 -13.95 -18.93
CA VAL A 52 21.24 -13.80 -19.15
C VAL A 52 20.60 -13.08 -17.96
N GLY A 53 19.74 -12.11 -18.24
CA GLY A 53 18.94 -11.37 -17.27
C GLY A 53 17.97 -12.27 -16.51
N THR A 54 17.63 -11.89 -15.28
CA THR A 54 16.53 -12.51 -14.54
C THR A 54 15.20 -12.03 -15.11
N LYS A 55 14.25 -12.95 -15.33
CA LYS A 55 12.93 -12.65 -15.87
C LYS A 55 12.19 -11.63 -14.99
N GLN A 56 11.85 -10.48 -15.56
CA GLN A 56 11.05 -9.44 -14.91
C GLN A 56 9.58 -9.50 -15.35
N GLY A 57 9.27 -10.19 -16.44
CA GLY A 57 7.94 -10.37 -17.01
C GLY A 57 7.47 -9.15 -17.82
N SER A 58 6.18 -9.16 -18.13
CA SER A 58 5.53 -8.11 -18.90
C SER A 58 4.63 -7.24 -18.02
N VAL A 59 4.67 -5.93 -18.24
CA VAL A 59 3.73 -4.98 -17.63
C VAL A 59 2.95 -4.30 -18.75
N LEU A 60 1.62 -4.35 -18.70
CA LEU A 60 0.75 -3.74 -19.73
C LEU A 60 1.07 -4.21 -21.17
N GLY A 61 1.44 -5.49 -21.33
CA GLY A 61 1.80 -6.06 -22.64
C GLY A 61 3.17 -5.66 -23.18
N GLN A 62 3.95 -4.84 -22.46
CA GLN A 62 5.33 -4.51 -22.80
C GLN A 62 6.27 -5.42 -22.01
N SER A 63 7.11 -6.18 -22.72
CA SER A 63 8.13 -7.03 -22.09
C SER A 63 9.25 -6.16 -21.50
N ARG A 64 9.63 -6.46 -20.26
CA ARG A 64 10.83 -5.89 -19.62
C ARG A 64 12.10 -6.72 -19.87
N ASP A 65 11.97 -7.81 -20.60
CA ASP A 65 13.01 -8.82 -20.81
C ASP A 65 13.52 -8.85 -22.26
N ASN A 66 13.00 -7.99 -23.15
CA ASN A 66 13.46 -7.86 -24.53
C ASN A 66 14.55 -6.78 -24.67
N TRP A 67 15.79 -7.07 -24.26
CA TRP A 67 16.93 -6.16 -24.37
C TRP A 67 18.24 -6.90 -24.53
N ALA A 68 19.25 -6.21 -25.09
CA ALA A 68 20.64 -6.67 -25.14
C ALA A 68 21.56 -5.54 -24.66
N MET A 69 22.52 -5.89 -23.80
CA MET A 69 23.49 -4.97 -23.21
C MET A 69 24.89 -5.31 -23.71
N ILE A 70 25.60 -4.30 -24.22
CA ILE A 70 26.97 -4.42 -24.74
C ILE A 70 27.90 -3.43 -24.02
N PRO A 71 29.23 -3.64 -24.04
CA PRO A 71 30.17 -2.71 -23.45
C PRO A 71 30.06 -1.29 -24.03
N LEU A 72 30.17 -0.27 -23.17
CA LEU A 72 29.96 1.14 -23.57
C LEU A 72 30.95 1.61 -24.64
N THR A 73 32.22 1.23 -24.54
CA THR A 73 33.26 1.56 -25.52
C THR A 73 32.97 0.94 -26.88
N LEU A 74 32.44 -0.28 -26.92
CA LEU A 74 32.03 -0.95 -28.14
C LEU A 74 30.82 -0.25 -28.75
N HIS A 75 29.84 0.13 -27.93
CA HIS A 75 28.71 0.95 -28.37
C HIS A 75 29.18 2.28 -28.97
N GLN A 76 30.11 2.99 -28.32
CA GLN A 76 30.68 4.24 -28.84
C GLN A 76 31.46 4.04 -30.15
N LYS A 77 32.16 2.91 -30.31
CA LYS A 77 32.85 2.55 -31.55
C LYS A 77 31.89 2.25 -32.70
N MET A 78 30.73 1.66 -32.40
CA MET A 78 29.71 1.28 -33.39
C MET A 78 28.84 2.46 -33.82
N TYR A 79 28.35 3.25 -32.86
CA TYR A 79 27.31 4.26 -33.10
C TYR A 79 27.79 5.70 -32.93
N GLY A 80 29.06 5.88 -32.55
CA GLY A 80 29.68 7.18 -32.30
C GLY A 80 29.58 7.63 -30.84
N ALA A 81 30.58 8.40 -30.39
CA ALA A 81 30.70 8.86 -29.01
C ALA A 81 29.82 10.07 -28.66
N ARG A 82 29.17 10.71 -29.64
CA ARG A 82 28.39 11.95 -29.46
C ARG A 82 26.88 11.72 -29.27
N ARG A 83 26.44 10.47 -29.08
CA ARG A 83 25.02 10.17 -28.84
C ARG A 83 24.62 10.43 -27.39
N SER A 84 23.35 10.78 -27.20
CA SER A 84 22.76 10.91 -25.86
C SER A 84 22.80 9.55 -25.15
N VAL A 85 23.31 9.55 -23.92
CA VAL A 85 23.34 8.36 -23.05
C VAL A 85 22.43 8.60 -21.85
N THR A 86 21.67 7.58 -21.49
CA THR A 86 20.93 7.56 -20.23
C THR A 86 21.85 7.00 -19.14
N ILE A 87 22.05 7.77 -18.08
CA ILE A 87 22.87 7.36 -16.94
C ILE A 87 21.93 6.95 -15.82
N TYR A 88 22.04 5.70 -15.39
CA TYR A 88 21.31 5.21 -14.22
C TYR A 88 22.16 5.45 -12.97
N ALA A 89 21.58 6.15 -12.01
CA ALA A 89 22.16 6.37 -10.69
C ALA A 89 21.23 5.78 -9.62
N LYS A 90 21.81 5.28 -8.53
CA LYS A 90 21.06 4.72 -7.40
C LYS A 90 21.37 5.56 -6.15
N ALA A 91 20.34 6.14 -5.56
CA ALA A 91 20.46 6.81 -4.27
C ALA A 91 20.73 5.79 -3.14
N ILE A 92 21.39 6.22 -2.07
CA ILE A 92 21.69 5.39 -0.90
C ILE A 92 20.39 4.84 -0.29
N ASN A 93 19.36 5.69 -0.15
CA ASN A 93 18.01 5.32 0.24
C ASN A 93 16.99 6.40 -0.21
N GLU A 94 15.70 6.13 -0.01
CA GLU A 94 14.59 7.02 -0.39
C GLU A 94 14.70 8.43 0.19
N LYS A 95 15.11 8.55 1.47
CA LYS A 95 15.23 9.85 2.14
C LYS A 95 16.29 10.76 1.50
N HIS A 96 17.30 10.17 0.87
CA HIS A 96 18.38 10.90 0.21
C HIS A 96 18.11 11.14 -1.28
N LEU A 97 17.00 10.64 -1.83
CA LEU A 97 16.68 10.79 -3.25
C LEU A 97 16.61 12.27 -3.69
N PRO A 98 15.96 13.20 -2.95
CA PRO A 98 15.91 14.61 -3.36
C PRO A 98 17.28 15.31 -3.33
N ALA A 99 18.11 14.94 -2.35
CA ALA A 99 19.48 15.46 -2.24
C ALA A 99 20.36 14.93 -3.39
N ALA A 100 20.28 13.63 -3.67
CA ALA A 100 20.99 12.99 -4.78
C ALA A 100 20.57 13.55 -6.15
N GLU A 101 19.28 13.82 -6.35
CA GLU A 101 18.78 14.47 -7.56
C GLU A 101 19.42 15.86 -7.76
N SER A 102 19.45 16.66 -6.69
CA SER A 102 20.02 18.00 -6.70
C SER A 102 21.53 17.96 -6.98
N GLU A 103 22.25 17.03 -6.38
CA GLU A 103 23.69 16.83 -6.58
C GLU A 103 24.02 16.36 -8.01
N ILE A 104 23.24 15.40 -8.54
CA ILE A 104 23.38 14.94 -9.94
C ILE A 104 23.09 16.08 -10.90
N ARG A 105 22.02 16.86 -10.66
CA ARG A 105 21.66 18.00 -11.51
C ARG A 105 22.78 19.04 -11.54
N LEU A 106 23.34 19.41 -10.38
CA LEU A 106 24.46 20.35 -10.29
C LEU A 106 25.70 19.82 -11.00
N SER A 107 26.05 18.56 -10.78
CA SER A 107 27.20 17.91 -11.41
C SER A 107 27.06 17.86 -12.93
N MET A 108 25.85 17.56 -13.43
CA MET A 108 25.56 17.54 -14.86
C MET A 108 25.60 18.94 -15.47
N ARG A 109 25.04 19.97 -14.80
CA ARG A 109 25.14 21.37 -15.25
C ARG A 109 26.59 21.84 -15.31
N ALA A 110 27.41 21.51 -14.32
CA ALA A 110 28.83 21.83 -14.30
C ALA A 110 29.57 21.16 -15.46
N ARG A 111 29.34 19.86 -15.69
CA ARG A 111 29.95 19.09 -16.79
C ARG A 111 29.51 19.56 -18.17
N ARG A 112 28.29 20.11 -18.29
CA ARG A 112 27.72 20.67 -19.53
C ARG A 112 28.02 22.16 -19.71
N HIS A 113 28.73 22.78 -18.75
CA HIS A 113 29.03 24.21 -18.75
C HIS A 113 27.78 25.11 -18.87
N LEU A 114 26.67 24.70 -18.24
CA LEU A 114 25.42 25.47 -18.27
C LEU A 114 25.50 26.66 -17.30
N ALA A 115 25.17 27.86 -17.80
CA ALA A 115 25.06 29.07 -16.99
C ALA A 115 23.97 28.92 -15.92
N TYR A 116 24.06 29.68 -14.82
CA TYR A 116 23.10 29.60 -13.72
C TYR A 116 21.64 29.85 -14.16
N SER A 117 21.41 30.78 -15.08
CA SER A 117 20.08 31.14 -15.60
C SER A 117 19.59 30.26 -16.77
N ALA A 118 20.45 29.38 -17.31
CA ALA A 118 20.07 28.52 -18.43
C ALA A 118 19.12 27.40 -18.00
N LYS A 119 18.21 27.00 -18.90
CA LYS A 119 17.39 25.79 -18.72
C LYS A 119 18.28 24.54 -18.87
N ASP A 120 17.90 23.45 -18.22
CA ASP A 120 18.63 22.18 -18.36
C ASP A 120 18.44 21.61 -19.77
N ASP A 121 19.53 21.15 -20.37
CA ASP A 121 19.56 20.45 -21.66
C ASP A 121 19.48 18.91 -21.49
N PHE A 122 19.24 18.44 -20.27
CA PHE A 122 19.08 17.04 -19.90
C PHE A 122 17.80 16.85 -19.08
N ALA A 123 17.24 15.64 -19.15
CA ALA A 123 16.11 15.23 -18.33
C ALA A 123 16.61 14.32 -17.20
N LEU A 124 16.14 14.58 -15.99
CA LEU A 124 16.33 13.69 -14.86
C LEU A 124 15.02 12.96 -14.63
N ASN A 125 14.98 11.68 -15.01
CA ASN A 125 13.84 10.83 -14.78
C ASN A 125 14.07 10.03 -13.49
N THR A 126 13.40 10.43 -12.42
CA THR A 126 13.37 9.65 -11.19
C THR A 126 12.29 8.57 -11.28
N ASN A 127 12.43 7.53 -10.46
CA ASN A 127 11.31 6.63 -10.17
C ASN A 127 10.22 7.30 -9.32
N GLU A 128 10.32 8.60 -9.01
CA GLU A 128 9.26 9.30 -8.27
C GLU A 128 7.95 9.28 -9.02
N ASN A 129 7.94 9.32 -10.37
CA ASN A 129 6.67 9.16 -11.10
C ASN A 129 5.99 7.83 -10.75
N PHE A 130 6.76 6.74 -10.60
CA PHE A 130 6.22 5.45 -10.18
C PHE A 130 5.77 5.48 -8.70
N LEU A 131 6.59 6.05 -7.81
CA LEU A 131 6.25 6.18 -6.38
C LEU A 131 5.03 7.08 -6.14
N GLN A 132 4.91 8.18 -6.89
CA GLN A 132 3.79 9.11 -6.87
C GLN A 132 2.52 8.47 -7.38
N ILE A 133 2.57 7.70 -8.48
CA ILE A 133 1.42 6.91 -8.94
C ILE A 133 0.98 5.94 -7.84
N TRP A 134 1.91 5.22 -7.23
CA TRP A 134 1.62 4.28 -6.15
C TRP A 134 1.02 4.96 -4.91
N ALA A 135 1.58 6.12 -4.54
CA ALA A 135 1.08 6.94 -3.43
C ALA A 135 -0.30 7.52 -3.73
N ASN A 136 -0.59 7.92 -4.97
CA ASN A 136 -1.89 8.41 -5.40
C ASN A 136 -2.96 7.32 -5.33
N ILE A 137 -2.65 6.13 -5.87
CA ILE A 137 -3.54 4.96 -5.82
C ILE A 137 -3.81 4.59 -4.35
N SER A 138 -2.76 4.50 -3.53
CA SER A 138 -2.90 4.17 -2.11
C SER A 138 -3.77 5.19 -1.38
N ARG A 139 -3.53 6.49 -1.59
CA ARG A 139 -4.34 7.56 -0.98
C ARG A 139 -5.80 7.47 -1.39
N ALA A 140 -6.09 7.24 -2.68
CA ALA A 140 -7.47 7.07 -3.15
C ALA A 140 -8.14 5.85 -2.50
N PHE A 141 -7.44 4.71 -2.44
CA PHE A 141 -7.93 3.50 -1.76
C PHE A 141 -8.22 3.75 -0.27
N PHE A 142 -7.32 4.40 0.46
CA PHE A 142 -7.53 4.76 1.86
C PHE A 142 -8.72 5.71 2.03
N ALA A 143 -8.85 6.72 1.18
CA ALA A 143 -9.95 7.67 1.25
C ALA A 143 -11.31 6.99 1.05
N VAL A 144 -11.43 6.10 0.06
CA VAL A 144 -12.65 5.32 -0.17
C VAL A 144 -12.94 4.39 1.00
N THR A 145 -11.92 3.69 1.51
CA THR A 145 -12.07 2.76 2.65
C THR A 145 -12.55 3.49 3.90
N ILE A 146 -11.97 4.65 4.22
CA ILE A 146 -12.40 5.50 5.33
C ILE A 146 -13.83 5.99 5.11
N GLY A 147 -14.19 6.38 3.89
CA GLY A 147 -15.55 6.79 3.53
C GLY A 147 -16.59 5.69 3.78
N ILE A 148 -16.34 4.49 3.25
CA ILE A 148 -17.22 3.33 3.43
C ILE A 148 -17.29 2.95 4.92
N ALA A 149 -16.15 2.85 5.60
CA ALA A 149 -16.10 2.52 7.02
C ALA A 149 -16.88 3.52 7.88
N SER A 150 -16.77 4.82 7.59
CA SER A 150 -17.49 5.88 8.31
C SER A 150 -19.00 5.74 8.13
N ILE A 151 -19.47 5.50 6.90
CA ILE A 151 -20.89 5.26 6.61
C ILE A 151 -21.37 4.01 7.36
N SER A 152 -20.62 2.90 7.31
CA SER A 152 -20.95 1.67 8.04
C SER A 152 -20.99 1.88 9.56
N LEU A 153 -20.09 2.70 10.12
CA LEU A 153 -20.09 3.05 11.54
C LEU A 153 -21.33 3.85 11.93
N VAL A 154 -21.76 4.82 11.11
CA VAL A 154 -22.99 5.60 11.36
C VAL A 154 -24.22 4.70 11.29
N VAL A 155 -24.33 3.89 10.23
CA VAL A 155 -25.46 2.95 10.07
C VAL A 155 -25.50 1.95 11.23
N GLY A 156 -24.36 1.37 11.60
CA GLY A 156 -24.24 0.46 12.75
C GLY A 156 -24.61 1.14 14.07
N GLY A 157 -24.17 2.38 14.27
CA GLY A 157 -24.52 3.17 15.44
C GLY A 157 -26.02 3.45 15.56
N ILE A 158 -26.68 3.81 14.45
CA ILE A 158 -28.14 4.00 14.39
C ILE A 158 -28.88 2.70 14.73
N VAL A 159 -28.39 1.55 14.24
CA VAL A 159 -28.96 0.24 14.55
C VAL A 159 -28.86 -0.05 16.05
N VAL A 160 -27.68 0.17 16.66
CA VAL A 160 -27.49 0.01 18.10
C VAL A 160 -28.43 0.93 18.88
N MET A 161 -28.53 2.21 18.50
CA MET A 161 -29.43 3.17 19.13
C MET A 161 -30.89 2.69 19.11
N ASN A 162 -31.36 2.18 17.96
CA ASN A 162 -32.73 1.71 17.82
C ASN A 162 -33.01 0.48 18.67
N ILE A 163 -32.10 -0.51 18.68
CA ILE A 163 -32.23 -1.69 19.53
C ILE A 163 -32.29 -1.28 21.00
N MET A 164 -31.44 -0.34 21.42
CA MET A 164 -31.44 0.18 22.78
C MET A 164 -32.73 0.93 23.12
N LEU A 165 -33.29 1.72 22.19
CA LEU A 165 -34.57 2.40 22.42
C LEU A 165 -35.72 1.41 22.63
N VAL A 166 -35.76 0.33 21.84
CA VAL A 166 -36.77 -0.74 21.98
C VAL A 166 -36.59 -1.47 23.31
N SER A 167 -35.35 -1.82 23.67
CA SER A 167 -35.02 -2.45 24.96
C SER A 167 -35.45 -1.61 26.17
N VAL A 168 -35.25 -0.28 26.10
CA VAL A 168 -35.72 0.65 27.15
C VAL A 168 -37.23 0.63 27.27
N THR A 169 -37.96 0.60 26.15
CA THR A 169 -39.43 0.55 26.18
C THR A 169 -39.95 -0.77 26.73
N GLU A 170 -39.36 -1.91 26.38
CA GLU A 170 -39.73 -3.23 26.90
C GLU A 170 -39.43 -3.35 28.40
N ARG A 171 -38.30 -2.80 28.86
CA ARG A 171 -37.86 -2.84 30.26
C ARG A 171 -38.36 -1.66 31.10
N THR A 172 -39.35 -0.89 30.62
CA THR A 172 -39.84 0.33 31.30
C THR A 172 -40.25 0.06 32.75
N ARG A 173 -41.02 -1.01 32.98
CA ARG A 173 -41.51 -1.39 34.32
C ARG A 173 -40.37 -1.74 35.28
N GLU A 174 -39.35 -2.47 34.82
CA GLU A 174 -38.18 -2.81 35.61
C GLU A 174 -37.38 -1.56 36.04
N ILE A 175 -37.20 -0.61 35.12
CA ILE A 175 -36.54 0.67 35.38
C ILE A 175 -37.33 1.48 36.41
N GLY A 176 -38.67 1.46 36.32
CA GLY A 176 -39.57 2.08 37.29
C GLY A 176 -39.41 1.52 38.70
N ILE A 177 -39.36 0.19 38.83
CA ILE A 177 -39.15 -0.50 40.12
C ILE A 177 -37.78 -0.11 40.73
N ARG A 178 -36.71 -0.08 39.93
CA ARG A 178 -35.37 0.32 40.42
C ARG A 178 -35.36 1.76 40.94
N LYS A 179 -36.01 2.68 40.23
CA LYS A 179 -36.09 4.08 40.66
C LYS A 179 -36.99 4.27 41.89
N ALA A 180 -38.10 3.54 41.99
CA ALA A 180 -38.94 3.55 43.19
C ALA A 180 -38.20 2.99 44.43
N ALA A 181 -37.28 2.04 44.22
CA ALA A 181 -36.39 1.51 45.25
C ALA A 181 -35.20 2.44 45.59
N GLY A 182 -35.08 3.61 44.94
CA GLY A 182 -34.06 4.63 45.26
C GLY A 182 -32.88 4.73 44.29
N ALA A 183 -32.87 4.00 43.16
CA ALA A 183 -31.81 4.15 42.16
C ALA A 183 -31.78 5.59 41.58
N ARG A 184 -30.58 6.18 41.51
CA ARG A 184 -30.40 7.53 40.95
C ARG A 184 -30.44 7.47 39.43
N ARG A 185 -30.76 8.61 38.78
CA ARG A 185 -30.71 8.74 37.32
C ARG A 185 -29.36 8.34 36.74
N HIS A 186 -28.28 8.65 37.46
CA HIS A 186 -26.91 8.32 37.07
C HIS A 186 -26.64 6.81 37.05
N ASP A 187 -27.22 6.05 37.98
CA ASP A 187 -27.04 4.59 38.06
C ASP A 187 -27.66 3.91 36.84
N ILE A 188 -28.86 4.34 36.47
CA ILE A 188 -29.56 3.88 35.26
C ILE A 188 -28.79 4.28 34.00
N LEU A 189 -28.29 5.52 33.94
CA LEU A 189 -27.51 6.01 32.80
C LEU A 189 -26.25 5.16 32.58
N ILE A 190 -25.45 4.94 33.64
CA ILE A 190 -24.23 4.12 33.56
C ILE A 190 -24.55 2.70 33.14
N GLN A 191 -25.61 2.09 33.68
CA GLN A 191 -26.00 0.73 33.31
C GLN A 191 -26.22 0.60 31.80
N PHE A 192 -27.02 1.49 31.20
CA PHE A 192 -27.32 1.44 29.76
C PHE A 192 -26.12 1.84 28.90
N LEU A 193 -25.24 2.72 29.37
CA LEU A 193 -23.99 3.04 28.69
C LEU A 193 -23.03 1.85 28.68
N ILE A 194 -22.93 1.09 29.78
CA ILE A 194 -22.14 -0.14 29.86
C ILE A 194 -22.75 -1.22 28.94
N GLU A 195 -24.07 -1.37 28.90
CA GLU A 195 -24.74 -2.30 27.96
C GLU A 195 -24.44 -1.93 26.50
N SER A 196 -24.49 -0.64 26.15
CA SER A 196 -24.15 -0.16 24.80
C SER A 196 -22.66 -0.37 24.47
N ALA A 197 -21.76 -0.06 25.41
CA ALA A 197 -20.32 -0.22 25.23
C ALA A 197 -19.92 -1.69 25.12
N THR A 198 -20.53 -2.58 25.89
CA THR A 198 -20.26 -4.03 25.83
C THR A 198 -20.76 -4.63 24.52
N LEU A 199 -21.95 -4.25 24.04
CA LEU A 199 -22.45 -4.66 22.71
C LEU A 199 -21.48 -4.22 21.60
N ALA A 200 -21.03 -2.97 21.63
CA ALA A 200 -20.08 -2.45 20.65
C ALA A 200 -18.71 -3.13 20.74
N LEU A 201 -18.20 -3.37 21.96
CA LEU A 201 -16.91 -4.01 22.17
C LEU A 201 -16.93 -5.48 21.72
N VAL A 202 -17.99 -6.22 22.03
CA VAL A 202 -18.17 -7.60 21.56
C VAL A 202 -18.30 -7.64 20.04
N GLY A 203 -19.12 -6.76 19.45
CA GLY A 203 -19.23 -6.63 18.00
C GLY A 203 -17.89 -6.25 17.34
N GLY A 204 -17.12 -5.36 17.97
CA GLY A 204 -15.78 -4.97 17.55
C GLY A 204 -14.78 -6.13 17.59
N ILE A 205 -14.78 -6.94 18.65
CA ILE A 205 -13.94 -8.14 18.76
C ILE A 205 -14.31 -9.14 17.65
N ILE A 206 -15.60 -9.41 17.45
CA ILE A 206 -16.07 -10.30 16.38
C ILE A 206 -15.64 -9.76 15.02
N GLY A 207 -15.80 -8.45 14.79
CA GLY A 207 -15.36 -7.79 13.56
C GLY A 207 -13.85 -7.90 13.33
N VAL A 208 -13.03 -7.73 14.37
CA VAL A 208 -11.57 -7.92 14.30
C VAL A 208 -11.22 -9.36 13.96
N VAL A 209 -11.86 -10.34 14.60
CA VAL A 209 -11.62 -11.76 14.34
C VAL A 209 -11.99 -12.11 12.90
N LEU A 210 -13.16 -11.70 12.43
CA LEU A 210 -13.61 -11.92 11.05
C LEU A 210 -12.70 -11.22 10.05
N GLY A 211 -12.38 -9.95 10.26
CA GLY A 211 -11.50 -9.17 9.39
C GLY A 211 -10.09 -9.74 9.32
N SER A 212 -9.54 -10.19 10.46
CA SER A 212 -8.24 -10.86 10.53
C SER A 212 -8.25 -12.20 9.80
N SER A 213 -9.32 -12.98 9.95
CA SER A 213 -9.48 -14.27 9.27
C SER A 213 -9.55 -14.10 7.75
N ILE A 214 -10.30 -13.10 7.28
CA ILE A 214 -10.37 -12.77 5.85
C ILE A 214 -9.00 -12.31 5.33
N ALA A 215 -8.29 -11.46 6.08
CA ALA A 215 -6.95 -11.00 5.70
C ALA A 215 -5.94 -12.16 5.58
N LEU A 216 -6.00 -13.13 6.49
CA LEU A 216 -5.17 -14.34 6.44
C LEU A 216 -5.56 -15.26 5.27
N ALA A 217 -6.86 -15.40 4.98
CA ALA A 217 -7.31 -16.16 3.81
C ALA A 217 -6.81 -15.53 2.50
N ILE A 218 -6.87 -14.20 2.39
CA ILE A 218 -6.37 -13.47 1.22
C ILE A 218 -4.86 -13.64 1.07
N SER A 219 -4.08 -13.60 2.15
CA SER A 219 -2.63 -13.80 2.06
C SER A 219 -2.22 -15.21 1.65
N TRP A 220 -3.07 -16.20 1.86
CA TRP A 220 -2.85 -17.56 1.38
C TRP A 220 -3.18 -17.71 -0.12
N LEU A 221 -4.22 -17.02 -0.59
CA LEU A 221 -4.67 -17.10 -1.99
C LEU A 221 -3.95 -16.11 -2.92
N SER A 222 -3.28 -15.09 -2.38
CA SER A 222 -2.69 -13.99 -3.14
C SER A 222 -1.27 -13.68 -2.69
N PRO A 223 -0.37 -13.27 -3.61
CA PRO A 223 0.97 -12.80 -3.25
C PRO A 223 1.00 -11.45 -2.52
N LEU A 224 -0.17 -10.88 -2.19
CA LEU A 224 -0.27 -9.61 -1.47
C LEU A 224 0.08 -9.80 0.01
N PRO A 225 1.09 -9.07 0.54
CA PRO A 225 1.46 -9.18 1.94
C PRO A 225 0.35 -8.59 2.84
N ALA A 226 -0.44 -9.44 3.48
CA ALA A 226 -1.38 -9.02 4.53
C ALA A 226 -0.65 -8.98 5.87
N SER A 227 -0.41 -7.77 6.40
CA SER A 227 0.19 -7.57 7.73
C SER A 227 -0.84 -6.93 8.66
N ILE A 228 -1.31 -7.70 9.63
CA ILE A 228 -2.20 -7.20 10.69
C ILE A 228 -1.33 -6.55 11.75
N LYS A 229 -1.45 -5.23 11.91
CA LYS A 229 -0.72 -4.48 12.92
C LYS A 229 -1.58 -4.33 14.19
N TRP A 230 -1.00 -4.66 15.35
CA TRP A 230 -1.68 -4.59 16.65
C TRP A 230 -2.28 -3.21 16.97
N TRP A 231 -1.61 -2.14 16.57
CA TRP A 231 -2.13 -0.78 16.78
C TRP A 231 -3.43 -0.53 16.00
N SER A 232 -3.60 -1.12 14.80
CA SER A 232 -4.81 -0.95 13.99
C SER A 232 -5.99 -1.69 14.60
N VAL A 233 -5.75 -2.85 15.21
CA VAL A 233 -6.75 -3.60 15.99
C VAL A 233 -7.20 -2.80 17.20
N ALA A 234 -6.26 -2.28 17.98
CA ALA A 234 -6.57 -1.44 19.14
C ALA A 234 -7.38 -0.20 18.74
N LEU A 235 -6.97 0.47 17.65
CA LEU A 235 -7.67 1.64 17.14
C LEU A 235 -9.09 1.29 16.67
N GLY A 236 -9.29 0.17 15.97
CA GLY A 236 -10.62 -0.31 15.56
C GLY A 236 -11.55 -0.57 16.74
N LEU A 237 -11.05 -1.22 17.80
CA LEU A 237 -11.82 -1.48 19.03
C LEU A 237 -12.20 -0.19 19.77
N ILE A 238 -11.27 0.77 19.86
CA ILE A 238 -11.53 2.08 20.47
C ILE A 238 -12.60 2.85 19.68
N VAL A 239 -12.50 2.86 18.35
CA VAL A 239 -13.47 3.53 17.48
C VAL A 239 -14.84 2.87 17.60
N SER A 240 -14.91 1.55 17.56
CA SER A 240 -16.17 0.80 17.71
C SER A 240 -16.84 1.07 19.06
N THR A 241 -16.08 1.00 20.15
CA THR A 241 -16.59 1.25 21.51
C THR A 241 -17.05 2.71 21.66
N SER A 242 -16.28 3.67 21.11
CA SER A 242 -16.65 5.09 21.10
C SER A 242 -17.97 5.35 20.39
N VAL A 243 -18.21 4.68 19.26
CA VAL A 243 -19.49 4.80 18.53
C VAL A 243 -20.64 4.17 19.30
N GLY A 244 -20.44 2.99 19.91
CA GLY A 244 -21.43 2.38 20.80
C GLY A 244 -21.84 3.29 21.95
N LEU A 245 -20.86 3.91 22.61
CA LEU A 245 -21.10 4.90 23.66
C LEU A 245 -21.87 6.11 23.12
N PHE A 246 -21.42 6.70 22.01
CA PHE A 246 -22.04 7.89 21.42
C PHE A 246 -23.53 7.67 21.11
N PHE A 247 -23.85 6.58 20.41
CA PHE A 247 -25.23 6.24 20.06
C PHE A 247 -26.06 5.69 21.24
N GLY A 248 -25.39 5.18 22.28
CA GLY A 248 -26.02 4.73 23.53
C GLY A 248 -26.45 5.87 24.48
N ILE A 249 -25.85 7.06 24.36
CA ILE A 249 -26.16 8.21 25.24
C ILE A 249 -27.65 8.58 25.18
N TYR A 250 -28.22 8.67 23.98
CA TYR A 250 -29.62 9.07 23.80
C TYR A 250 -30.61 8.10 24.50
N PRO A 251 -30.62 6.78 24.20
CA PRO A 251 -31.50 5.84 24.88
C PRO A 251 -31.23 5.73 26.39
N ALA A 252 -29.96 5.76 26.81
CA ALA A 252 -29.60 5.73 28.23
C ALA A 252 -30.18 6.94 28.98
N THR A 253 -30.12 8.13 28.38
CA THR A 253 -30.70 9.36 28.95
C THR A 253 -32.22 9.28 29.01
N LYS A 254 -32.86 8.71 27.97
CA LYS A 254 -34.31 8.48 27.95
C LYS A 254 -34.74 7.54 29.08
N ALA A 255 -34.03 6.44 29.29
CA ALA A 255 -34.27 5.50 30.38
C ALA A 255 -34.10 6.16 31.77
N ALA A 256 -33.00 6.90 31.95
CA ALA A 256 -32.68 7.58 33.19
C ALA A 256 -33.76 8.59 33.60
N ASN A 257 -34.42 9.25 32.64
CA ASN A 257 -35.43 10.28 32.86
C ASN A 257 -36.88 9.77 32.98
N LEU A 258 -37.16 8.47 32.86
CA LEU A 258 -38.51 7.90 33.08
C LEU A 258 -39.06 8.24 34.49
N ASP A 259 -40.32 8.65 34.59
CA ASP A 259 -40.98 8.87 35.88
C ASP A 259 -41.36 7.51 36.51
N PRO A 260 -40.99 7.23 37.78
CA PRO A 260 -41.32 5.97 38.45
C PRO A 260 -42.82 5.66 38.47
N ILE A 261 -43.67 6.68 38.64
CA ILE A 261 -45.11 6.53 38.75
C ILE A 261 -45.70 6.14 37.39
N VAL A 262 -45.23 6.78 36.31
CA VAL A 262 -45.66 6.47 34.94
C VAL A 262 -45.15 5.09 34.52
N ALA A 263 -43.91 4.75 34.86
CA ALA A 263 -43.29 3.49 34.50
C ALA A 263 -43.95 2.26 35.16
N LEU A 264 -44.51 2.42 36.38
CA LEU A 264 -45.24 1.34 37.08
C LEU A 264 -46.69 1.16 36.60
N ARG A 265 -47.24 2.17 35.91
CA ARG A 265 -48.60 2.17 35.37
C ARG A 265 -48.68 1.69 33.92
N TYR A 266 -47.53 1.45 33.30
CA TYR A 266 -47.42 0.83 31.99
C TYR A 266 -47.72 -0.67 32.11
N GLU A 267 -48.69 -1.16 31.34
CA GLU A 267 -48.92 -2.60 31.11
C GLU A 267 -47.88 -3.16 30.14
#